data_AF-A0A956JQQ4-F1
#
_entry.id   AF-A0A956JQQ4-F1
#
_cell.length_a   1.000
_cell.length_b   1.000
_cell.length_c   1.000
_cell.angle_alpha   90.00
_cell.angle_beta   90.00
_cell.angle_gamma   90.00
#
_symmetry.space_group_name_H-M   'P 1'
#
loop_
_entity.id
_entity.type
_entity.pdbx_description
1 polymer ?
#
loop_
_entity_poly.entity_id
_entity_poly.type
_entity_poly.pdbx_seq_one_letter_code
_entity_poly.pdbx_strand_id
1 'polypeptide(L)'
;MRRNRLIALVALIPLCAGGCAETTFNGKSDADGSVPTDSRSGDLSPVPDVLPPPPTSPRQLSVVVNKLILPKSEKDFAIDLDNNGTTDNRLGAIIALVAATAGGQGVDLQAETDAALATGTVLIMAELHANSLSSDPNATLVVHRGQDLDNIPSNNFDGTAPLGLHPESPKDIRLAGSLSGGNLDSGPGILAVPLPLIPNQPPITLTLKRARVRGAVSSAGIANGLLSGAIPMTEVNDVLIPALAQLVTGFLQDPNSSQQLRDVLGIFDANKDNVITADEIRSSILAKLLKPDVVLSGDPDMIPDSLSLGVGFTAVPCQIVKN
;
A
#
# COMPACT_ATOMS: atom_id res chain seq x y z
N MET A 1 42.23 -8.88 -29.97
CA MET A 1 41.44 -7.65 -30.16
C MET A 1 40.68 -7.35 -28.87
N ARG A 2 41.17 -6.42 -28.05
CA ARG A 2 40.53 -6.00 -26.80
C ARG A 2 39.48 -4.92 -27.12
N ARG A 3 38.20 -5.22 -26.92
CA ARG A 3 37.12 -4.22 -27.00
C ARG A 3 36.90 -3.63 -25.61
N ASN A 4 37.39 -2.41 -25.40
CA ASN A 4 36.97 -1.55 -24.29
C ASN A 4 35.46 -1.29 -24.45
N ARG A 5 34.64 -1.85 -23.56
CA ARG A 5 33.25 -1.43 -23.42
C ARG A 5 33.17 -0.39 -22.32
N LEU A 6 32.79 0.81 -22.73
CA LEU A 6 32.47 1.95 -21.90
C LEU A 6 31.32 1.55 -20.94
N ILE A 7 31.57 1.58 -19.65
CA ILE A 7 30.53 1.50 -18.62
C ILE A 7 29.76 2.82 -18.69
N ALA A 8 28.52 2.78 -19.14
CA ALA A 8 27.63 3.93 -19.14
C ALA A 8 27.24 4.24 -17.68
N LEU A 9 27.90 5.25 -17.12
CA LEU A 9 27.54 5.89 -15.86
C LEU A 9 26.12 6.45 -16.03
N VAL A 10 25.16 5.94 -15.26
CA VAL A 10 23.79 6.48 -15.19
C VAL A 10 23.89 7.90 -14.66
N ALA A 11 23.80 8.87 -15.56
CA ALA A 11 23.79 10.29 -15.22
C ALA A 11 22.45 10.65 -14.56
N LEU A 12 22.51 11.05 -13.29
CA LEU A 12 21.41 11.69 -12.57
C LEU A 12 21.04 12.99 -13.31
N ILE A 13 19.86 13.03 -13.93
CA ILE A 13 19.34 14.23 -14.59
C ILE A 13 18.84 15.20 -13.51
N PRO A 14 19.29 16.46 -13.48
CA PRO A 14 18.72 17.46 -12.58
C PRO A 14 17.33 17.86 -13.10
N LEU A 15 16.30 17.64 -12.28
CA LEU A 15 14.96 18.19 -12.53
C LEU A 15 15.01 19.72 -12.42
N CYS A 16 14.73 20.41 -13.52
CA CYS A 16 14.55 21.86 -13.53
C CYS A 16 13.32 22.26 -12.71
N ALA A 17 13.52 23.21 -11.80
CA ALA A 17 12.48 23.94 -11.11
C ALA A 17 11.66 24.78 -12.12
N GLY A 18 10.37 24.47 -12.25
CA GLY A 18 9.40 25.24 -13.03
C GLY A 18 8.49 26.02 -12.09
N GLY A 19 8.46 27.34 -12.27
CA GLY A 19 7.90 28.35 -11.38
C GLY A 19 6.44 28.19 -10.96
N CYS A 20 6.20 28.61 -9.72
CA CYS A 20 4.90 28.92 -9.13
C CYS A 20 4.20 30.06 -9.88
N ALA A 21 2.91 29.89 -10.18
CA ALA A 21 2.01 31.00 -10.48
C ALA A 21 1.04 31.15 -9.30
N GLU A 22 1.27 32.18 -8.50
CA GLU A 22 0.35 32.68 -7.47
C GLU A 22 -0.86 33.35 -8.15
N THR A 23 -2.05 32.79 -7.97
CA THR A 23 -3.30 33.52 -8.25
C THR A 23 -3.83 34.11 -6.96
N THR A 24 -3.62 35.42 -6.81
CA THR A 24 -4.18 36.28 -5.77
C THR A 24 -5.71 36.36 -5.96
N PHE A 25 -6.49 35.80 -5.02
CA PHE A 25 -7.94 36.01 -5.00
C PHE A 25 -8.27 37.12 -3.97
N ASN A 26 -8.45 38.34 -4.48
CA ASN A 26 -8.87 39.51 -3.72
C ASN A 26 -10.40 39.61 -3.80
N GLY A 27 -11.10 39.04 -2.82
CA GLY A 27 -12.57 38.97 -2.76
C GLY A 27 -13.12 39.80 -1.60
N LYS A 28 -13.52 41.02 -1.94
CA LYS A 28 -14.08 42.09 -1.11
C LYS A 28 -15.35 41.66 -0.37
N SER A 29 -15.37 41.87 0.94
CA SER A 29 -16.55 41.79 1.81
C SER A 29 -17.35 43.09 1.71
N ASP A 30 -18.47 43.07 1.00
CA ASP A 30 -19.48 44.11 1.07
C ASP A 30 -20.63 43.63 1.98
N ALA A 31 -20.98 44.51 2.90
CA ALA A 31 -22.05 44.40 3.87
C ALA A 31 -23.43 44.68 3.24
N ASP A 32 -24.45 44.45 4.06
CA ASP A 32 -25.76 45.12 4.05
C ASP A 32 -26.92 44.44 3.29
N GLY A 33 -28.11 44.48 3.90
CA GLY A 33 -29.36 44.21 3.18
C GLY A 33 -30.40 43.34 3.90
N SER A 34 -31.10 43.93 4.87
CA SER A 34 -32.55 43.76 5.14
C SER A 34 -33.13 42.35 5.41
N VAL A 35 -33.66 42.19 6.63
CA VAL A 35 -34.61 41.14 7.02
C VAL A 35 -36.01 41.47 6.48
N PRO A 36 -36.63 40.64 5.63
CA PRO A 36 -38.06 40.72 5.36
C PRO A 36 -38.82 39.91 6.41
N THR A 37 -39.61 40.61 7.22
CA THR A 37 -40.72 40.03 7.99
C THR A 37 -41.79 39.53 7.02
N ASP A 38 -41.86 38.22 6.77
CA ASP A 38 -43.03 37.61 6.12
C ASP A 38 -43.95 36.95 7.15
N SER A 39 -45.17 37.47 7.16
CA SER A 39 -46.29 37.04 7.97
C SER A 39 -47.11 36.06 7.15
N ARG A 40 -46.91 34.75 7.35
CA ARG A 40 -47.84 33.73 6.85
C ARG A 40 -48.33 32.84 7.98
N SER A 41 -49.47 33.29 8.52
CA SER A 41 -50.46 32.45 9.19
C SER A 41 -51.02 31.48 8.16
N GLY A 42 -50.77 30.18 8.34
CA GLY A 42 -51.25 29.13 7.45
C GLY A 42 -51.15 27.76 8.11
N ASP A 43 -52.32 27.27 8.54
CA ASP A 43 -52.68 25.86 8.66
C ASP A 43 -51.82 24.96 9.58
N LEU A 44 -52.22 24.87 10.85
CA LEU A 44 -51.71 23.91 11.84
C LEU A 44 -52.41 22.53 11.70
N SER A 45 -52.45 21.99 10.49
CA SER A 45 -52.78 20.57 10.34
C SER A 45 -51.64 19.76 11.00
N PRO A 46 -51.94 18.89 11.98
CA PRO A 46 -50.91 18.10 12.65
C PRO A 46 -50.21 17.25 11.61
N VAL A 47 -48.92 17.52 11.37
CA VAL A 47 -48.07 16.63 10.58
C VAL A 47 -48.15 15.28 11.29
N PRO A 48 -48.64 14.21 10.64
CA PRO A 48 -48.64 12.89 11.24
C PRO A 48 -47.22 12.59 11.67
N ASP A 49 -47.06 12.22 12.94
CA ASP A 49 -45.79 11.87 13.55
C ASP A 49 -45.25 10.61 12.85
N VAL A 50 -44.54 10.81 11.74
CA VAL A 50 -43.90 9.73 11.00
C VAL A 50 -42.69 9.32 11.84
N LEU A 51 -42.83 8.19 12.53
CA LEU A 51 -41.71 7.58 13.23
C LEU A 51 -40.51 7.50 12.28
N PRO A 52 -39.30 7.87 12.75
CA PRO A 52 -38.11 7.75 11.92
C PRO A 52 -37.98 6.30 11.44
N PRO A 53 -37.56 6.08 10.18
CA PRO A 53 -37.38 4.73 9.66
C PRO A 53 -36.45 3.95 10.59
N PRO A 54 -36.71 2.65 10.80
CA PRO A 54 -35.86 1.82 11.65
C PRO A 54 -34.41 1.86 11.12
N PRO A 55 -33.40 1.82 12.00
CA PRO A 55 -32.01 1.82 11.58
C PRO A 55 -31.78 0.60 10.67
N THR A 56 -31.28 0.84 9.46
CA THR A 56 -30.84 -0.24 8.58
C THR A 56 -29.68 -0.95 9.24
N SER A 57 -29.74 -2.28 9.36
CA SER A 57 -28.62 -3.07 9.86
C SER A 57 -27.35 -2.72 9.06
N PRO A 58 -26.19 -2.59 9.72
CA PRO A 58 -24.94 -2.26 9.03
C PRO A 58 -24.69 -3.29 7.94
N ARG A 59 -24.41 -2.82 6.72
CA ARG A 59 -23.97 -3.67 5.62
C ARG A 59 -22.54 -4.11 5.91
N GLN A 60 -22.31 -5.39 5.78
CA GLN A 60 -20.99 -5.97 5.81
C GLN A 60 -20.61 -6.41 4.40
N LEU A 61 -19.49 -5.93 3.89
CA LEU A 61 -18.89 -6.37 2.63
C LEU A 61 -17.55 -7.04 2.94
N SER A 62 -17.50 -8.36 2.74
CA SER A 62 -16.26 -9.13 2.84
C SER A 62 -15.60 -9.21 1.47
N VAL A 63 -14.31 -8.91 1.41
CA VAL A 63 -13.52 -8.93 0.18
C VAL A 63 -12.18 -9.64 0.38
N VAL A 64 -11.63 -10.15 -0.71
CA VAL A 64 -10.28 -10.69 -0.79
C VAL A 64 -9.51 -9.94 -1.89
N VAL A 65 -8.25 -9.58 -1.61
CA VAL A 65 -7.37 -8.93 -2.57
C VAL A 65 -7.02 -9.91 -3.69
N ASN A 66 -7.48 -9.64 -4.91
CA ASN A 66 -7.22 -10.48 -6.08
C ASN A 66 -6.10 -9.92 -6.97
N LYS A 67 -5.63 -8.71 -6.68
CA LYS A 67 -4.47 -8.11 -7.34
C LYS A 67 -3.75 -7.17 -6.39
N LEU A 68 -2.43 -7.28 -6.33
CA LEU A 68 -1.54 -6.36 -5.63
C LEU A 68 -0.61 -5.74 -6.67
N ILE A 69 -0.57 -4.43 -6.78
CA ILE A 69 0.17 -3.70 -7.80
C ILE A 69 1.39 -3.06 -7.15
N LEU A 70 2.57 -3.54 -7.52
CA LEU A 70 3.83 -2.99 -7.03
C LEU A 70 4.13 -1.65 -7.70
N PRO A 71 4.71 -0.68 -6.99
CA PRO A 71 5.12 0.60 -7.56
C PRO A 71 6.24 0.43 -8.59
N LYS A 72 6.17 1.20 -9.67
CA LYS A 72 7.21 1.29 -10.72
C LYS A 72 8.06 2.55 -10.58
N SER A 73 7.72 3.42 -9.62
CA SER A 73 8.47 4.60 -9.23
C SER A 73 8.11 5.01 -7.81
N GLU A 74 8.88 5.93 -7.23
CA GLU A 74 8.59 6.55 -5.93
C GLU A 74 7.30 7.40 -5.91
N LYS A 75 6.71 7.69 -7.08
CA LYS A 75 5.49 8.49 -7.20
C LYS A 75 4.24 7.64 -7.25
N ASP A 76 4.38 6.38 -7.63
CA ASP A 76 3.24 5.47 -7.71
C ASP A 76 2.75 5.18 -6.29
N PHE A 77 1.46 5.38 -6.04
CA PHE A 77 0.82 5.13 -4.73
C PHE A 77 1.43 5.92 -3.56
N ALA A 78 2.16 7.00 -3.82
CA ALA A 78 2.76 7.83 -2.80
C ALA A 78 1.72 8.68 -2.05
N ILE A 79 1.87 8.79 -0.73
CA ILE A 79 1.02 9.59 0.14
C ILE A 79 1.90 10.36 1.11
N ASP A 80 1.52 11.61 1.39
CA ASP A 80 2.10 12.39 2.47
C ASP A 80 1.66 11.81 3.81
N LEU A 81 2.54 11.02 4.43
CA LEU A 81 2.19 10.26 5.64
C LEU A 81 2.33 11.09 6.91
N ASP A 82 3.20 12.10 6.93
CA ASP A 82 3.47 12.93 8.10
C ASP A 82 2.98 14.39 7.97
N ASN A 83 2.31 14.72 6.87
CA ASN A 83 1.76 16.04 6.53
C ASN A 83 2.83 17.11 6.31
N ASN A 84 3.98 16.74 5.73
CA ASN A 84 5.07 17.67 5.42
C ASN A 84 4.93 18.36 4.04
N GLY A 85 3.88 18.02 3.28
CA GLY A 85 3.60 18.55 1.93
C GLY A 85 4.27 17.78 0.78
N THR A 86 5.04 16.73 1.09
CA THR A 86 5.68 15.82 0.13
C THR A 86 5.02 14.45 0.22
N THR A 87 4.84 13.78 -0.91
CA THR A 87 4.35 12.41 -0.92
C THR A 87 5.49 11.40 -0.76
N ASP A 88 5.29 10.41 0.09
CA ASP A 88 6.31 9.42 0.44
C ASP A 88 5.97 8.04 -0.15
N ASN A 89 6.90 7.44 -0.91
CA ASN A 89 6.91 6.00 -1.23
C ASN A 89 8.33 5.51 -1.54
N ARG A 90 9.24 5.70 -0.59
CA ARG A 90 10.66 5.41 -0.78
C ARG A 90 10.94 3.91 -0.95
N LEU A 91 10.21 3.02 -0.25
CA LEU A 91 10.33 1.59 -0.54
C LEU A 91 9.87 1.27 -1.97
N GLY A 92 8.89 2.00 -2.51
CA GLY A 92 8.49 1.87 -3.89
C GLY A 92 9.59 2.20 -4.90
N ALA A 93 10.45 3.17 -4.59
CA ALA A 93 11.64 3.48 -5.39
C ALA A 93 12.63 2.29 -5.44
N ILE A 94 12.78 1.57 -4.33
CA ILE A 94 13.65 0.39 -4.24
C ILE A 94 13.05 -0.77 -5.04
N ILE A 95 11.76 -1.04 -4.88
CA ILE A 95 11.05 -2.09 -5.65
C ILE A 95 11.19 -1.81 -7.15
N ALA A 96 10.97 -0.56 -7.56
CA ALA A 96 11.14 -0.12 -8.93
C ALA A 96 12.58 -0.30 -9.44
N LEU A 97 13.58 0.04 -8.64
CA LEU A 97 15.00 -0.14 -8.99
C LEU A 97 15.35 -1.62 -9.18
N VAL A 98 14.91 -2.49 -8.26
CA VAL A 98 15.15 -3.94 -8.36
C VAL A 98 14.47 -4.49 -9.62
N ALA A 99 13.21 -4.13 -9.85
CA ALA A 99 12.46 -4.54 -11.03
C ALA A 99 13.11 -4.02 -12.34
N ALA A 100 13.56 -2.77 -12.37
CA ALA A 100 14.21 -2.19 -13.54
C ALA A 100 15.59 -2.84 -13.83
N THR A 101 16.35 -3.13 -12.78
CA THR A 101 17.66 -3.80 -12.91
C THR A 101 17.49 -5.23 -13.44
N ALA A 102 16.38 -5.88 -13.11
CA ALA A 102 16.06 -7.20 -13.60
C ALA A 102 15.27 -7.25 -14.92
N GLY A 103 14.61 -6.15 -15.31
CA GLY A 103 13.59 -6.05 -16.37
C GLY A 103 14.06 -6.24 -17.82
N GLY A 104 15.27 -6.77 -18.05
CA GLY A 104 15.67 -7.32 -19.34
C GLY A 104 16.11 -8.80 -19.29
N GLN A 105 16.13 -9.39 -18.08
CA GLN A 105 16.90 -10.61 -17.79
C GLN A 105 16.26 -11.54 -16.75
N GLY A 106 14.95 -11.42 -16.47
CA GLY A 106 14.17 -12.53 -15.93
C GLY A 106 13.56 -12.40 -14.53
N VAL A 107 13.56 -11.23 -13.89
CA VAL A 107 12.80 -11.04 -12.64
C VAL A 107 11.69 -10.04 -12.85
N ASP A 108 10.47 -10.53 -12.76
CA ASP A 108 9.28 -9.72 -12.75
C ASP A 108 8.64 -9.85 -11.36
N LEU A 109 8.99 -8.93 -10.46
CA LEU A 109 8.45 -8.91 -9.09
C LEU A 109 6.92 -8.81 -9.08
N GLN A 110 6.33 -8.19 -10.12
CA GLN A 110 4.89 -8.16 -10.28
C GLN A 110 4.35 -9.55 -10.63
N ALA A 111 5.00 -10.29 -11.53
CA ALA A 111 4.62 -11.66 -11.84
C ALA A 111 4.75 -12.60 -10.64
N GLU A 112 5.79 -12.46 -9.81
CA GLU A 112 5.94 -13.22 -8.56
C GLU A 112 4.81 -12.89 -7.57
N THR A 113 4.43 -11.62 -7.48
CA THR A 113 3.30 -11.18 -6.66
C THR A 113 1.98 -11.74 -7.16
N ASP A 114 1.75 -11.70 -8.47
CA ASP A 114 0.56 -12.26 -9.10
C ASP A 114 0.51 -13.78 -8.91
N ALA A 115 1.65 -14.48 -9.02
CA ALA A 115 1.75 -15.92 -8.78
C ALA A 115 1.42 -16.27 -7.32
N ALA A 116 1.97 -15.54 -6.35
CA ALA A 116 1.71 -15.77 -4.93
C ALA A 116 0.24 -15.54 -4.53
N LEU A 117 -0.45 -14.60 -5.18
CA LEU A 117 -1.91 -14.44 -5.06
C LEU A 117 -2.63 -15.62 -5.71
N ALA A 118 -2.28 -15.96 -6.95
CA ALA A 118 -2.92 -17.04 -7.71
C ALA A 118 -2.80 -18.43 -7.03
N THR A 119 -1.69 -18.69 -6.33
CA THR A 119 -1.47 -19.93 -5.56
C THR A 119 -2.07 -19.89 -4.16
N GLY A 120 -2.66 -18.77 -3.72
CA GLY A 120 -3.17 -18.61 -2.35
C GLY A 120 -2.09 -18.53 -1.29
N THR A 121 -0.81 -18.39 -1.67
CA THR A 121 0.30 -18.20 -0.71
C THR A 121 0.18 -16.86 0.01
N VAL A 122 -0.38 -15.86 -0.67
CA VAL A 122 -0.81 -14.59 -0.09
C VAL A 122 -2.31 -14.48 -0.23
N LEU A 123 -3.01 -14.37 0.90
CA LEU A 123 -4.42 -14.01 0.95
C LEU A 123 -4.58 -12.87 1.95
N ILE A 124 -5.00 -11.71 1.46
CA ILE A 124 -5.34 -10.55 2.28
C ILE A 124 -6.85 -10.37 2.16
N MET A 125 -7.56 -10.48 3.27
CA MET A 125 -9.01 -10.31 3.32
C MET A 125 -9.35 -9.04 4.08
N ALA A 126 -10.50 -8.46 3.78
CA ALA A 126 -11.03 -7.37 4.57
C ALA A 126 -12.55 -7.47 4.74
N GLU A 127 -13.03 -7.00 5.88
CA GLU A 127 -14.45 -6.80 6.18
C GLU A 127 -14.70 -5.30 6.30
N LEU A 128 -15.48 -4.74 5.37
CA LEU A 128 -15.95 -3.37 5.44
C LEU A 128 -17.32 -3.33 6.12
N HIS A 129 -17.39 -2.62 7.24
CA HIS A 129 -18.60 -2.40 8.02
C HIS A 129 -19.08 -0.96 7.76
N ALA A 130 -20.24 -0.81 7.14
CA ALA A 130 -20.83 0.49 6.84
C ALA A 130 -22.36 0.43 6.73
N ASN A 131 -23.07 1.48 7.09
CA ASN A 131 -24.52 1.63 6.89
C ASN A 131 -24.88 1.73 5.40
N SER A 132 -24.00 2.33 4.59
CA SER A 132 -24.12 2.42 3.14
C SER A 132 -22.75 2.36 2.47
N LEU A 133 -22.67 1.65 1.32
CA LEU A 133 -21.45 1.59 0.51
C LEU A 133 -21.19 2.88 -0.28
N SER A 134 -22.17 3.78 -0.39
CA SER A 134 -22.01 5.07 -1.07
C SER A 134 -21.61 6.20 -0.13
N SER A 135 -22.09 6.21 1.12
CA SER A 135 -21.77 7.24 2.09
C SER A 135 -21.96 6.74 3.51
N ASP A 136 -20.90 6.76 4.30
CA ASP A 136 -20.94 6.48 5.72
C ASP A 136 -19.75 7.17 6.41
N PRO A 137 -19.98 8.18 7.27
CA PRO A 137 -18.90 8.86 7.97
C PRO A 137 -18.19 8.00 9.02
N ASN A 138 -18.73 6.83 9.38
CA ASN A 138 -18.21 5.94 10.42
C ASN A 138 -17.87 4.54 9.89
N ALA A 139 -17.50 4.44 8.61
CA ALA A 139 -17.09 3.18 8.00
C ALA A 139 -15.88 2.59 8.75
N THR A 140 -15.87 1.28 8.96
CA THR A 140 -14.74 0.58 9.59
C THR A 140 -14.26 -0.54 8.69
N LEU A 141 -12.96 -0.59 8.42
CA LEU A 141 -12.33 -1.69 7.68
C LEU A 141 -11.56 -2.58 8.67
N VAL A 142 -11.85 -3.87 8.68
CA VAL A 142 -11.10 -4.89 9.42
C VAL A 142 -10.29 -5.68 8.42
N VAL A 143 -8.96 -5.77 8.59
CA VAL A 143 -8.09 -6.46 7.64
C VAL A 143 -7.51 -7.71 8.29
N HIS A 144 -7.52 -8.81 7.54
CA HIS A 144 -7.11 -10.12 8.00
C HIS A 144 -6.12 -10.76 7.03
N ARG A 145 -5.26 -11.63 7.55
CA ARG A 145 -4.58 -12.63 6.73
C ARG A 145 -5.55 -13.80 6.51
N GLY A 146 -5.80 -14.12 5.24
CA GLY A 146 -6.63 -15.24 4.85
C GLY A 146 -5.86 -16.55 4.76
N GLN A 147 -6.61 -17.64 4.72
CA GLN A 147 -6.15 -18.97 4.32
C GLN A 147 -7.22 -19.63 3.45
N ASP A 148 -6.78 -20.39 2.48
CA ASP A 148 -7.63 -21.26 1.67
C ASP A 148 -7.99 -22.51 2.49
N LEU A 149 -9.29 -22.80 2.67
CA LEU A 149 -9.75 -23.94 3.47
C LEU A 149 -9.98 -25.21 2.65
N ASP A 150 -10.16 -25.10 1.33
CA ASP A 150 -10.38 -26.26 0.45
C ASP A 150 -9.12 -26.68 -0.31
N ASN A 151 -8.08 -25.85 -0.29
CA ASN A 151 -6.80 -26.04 -0.99
C ASN A 151 -6.97 -26.09 -2.51
N ILE A 152 -7.89 -25.30 -3.08
CA ILE A 152 -8.13 -25.16 -4.52
C ILE A 152 -7.87 -23.71 -4.95
N PRO A 153 -6.60 -23.27 -5.11
CA PRO A 153 -6.31 -21.85 -5.28
C PRO A 153 -7.02 -21.13 -6.44
N SER A 154 -7.38 -21.87 -7.50
CA SER A 154 -8.05 -21.32 -8.68
C SER A 154 -9.44 -20.72 -8.42
N ASN A 155 -10.11 -21.05 -7.30
CA ASN A 155 -11.42 -20.51 -6.96
C ASN A 155 -11.37 -19.38 -5.92
N ASN A 156 -10.18 -19.06 -5.34
CA ASN A 156 -10.04 -18.11 -4.24
C ASN A 156 -10.64 -16.71 -4.51
N PHE A 157 -10.77 -16.33 -5.78
CA PHE A 157 -11.19 -14.99 -6.20
C PHE A 157 -12.50 -14.96 -7.00
N ASP A 158 -13.21 -16.08 -7.15
CA ASP A 158 -14.50 -16.13 -7.86
C ASP A 158 -15.73 -15.96 -6.95
N GLY A 159 -15.49 -15.86 -5.64
CA GLY A 159 -16.50 -15.70 -4.61
C GLY A 159 -17.14 -17.00 -4.10
N THR A 160 -16.70 -18.16 -4.60
CA THR A 160 -17.21 -19.49 -4.22
C THR A 160 -16.32 -20.23 -3.23
N ALA A 161 -15.03 -19.89 -3.16
CA ALA A 161 -14.08 -20.51 -2.25
C ALA A 161 -14.44 -20.28 -0.78
N PRO A 162 -14.35 -21.31 0.09
CA PRO A 162 -14.39 -21.13 1.53
C PRO A 162 -13.06 -20.56 2.02
N LEU A 163 -13.00 -19.26 2.29
CA LEU A 163 -11.80 -18.63 2.86
C LEU A 163 -11.93 -18.52 4.37
N GLY A 164 -10.86 -18.84 5.09
CA GLY A 164 -10.78 -18.73 6.55
C GLY A 164 -9.82 -17.65 6.99
N LEU A 165 -9.88 -17.28 8.28
CA LEU A 165 -8.84 -16.48 8.91
C LEU A 165 -7.60 -17.34 9.17
N HIS A 166 -6.43 -16.88 8.76
CA HIS A 166 -5.17 -17.54 9.11
C HIS A 166 -4.96 -17.51 10.64
N PRO A 167 -4.43 -18.56 11.28
CA PRO A 167 -4.23 -18.61 12.74
C PRO A 167 -3.39 -17.47 13.31
N GLU A 168 -2.41 -17.00 12.52
CA GLU A 168 -1.54 -15.87 12.86
C GLU A 168 -2.14 -14.51 12.48
N SER A 169 -3.37 -14.46 11.94
CA SER A 169 -4.02 -13.20 11.64
C SER A 169 -4.30 -12.43 12.93
N PRO A 170 -3.87 -11.16 13.04
CA PRO A 170 -4.28 -10.32 14.16
C PRO A 170 -5.81 -10.19 14.18
N LYS A 171 -6.42 -10.32 15.36
CA LYS A 171 -7.89 -10.36 15.50
C LYS A 171 -8.55 -8.98 15.57
N ASP A 172 -7.76 -7.94 15.90
CA ASP A 172 -8.28 -6.63 16.30
C ASP A 172 -7.78 -5.47 15.42
N ILE A 173 -7.29 -5.76 14.22
CA ILE A 173 -6.87 -4.68 13.31
C ILE A 173 -8.10 -4.02 12.69
N ARG A 174 -8.44 -2.84 13.23
CA ARG A 174 -9.53 -2.00 12.76
C ARG A 174 -8.98 -0.68 12.27
N LEU A 175 -9.36 -0.30 11.06
CA LEU A 175 -9.11 1.01 10.48
C LEU A 175 -10.43 1.77 10.43
N ALA A 176 -10.59 2.72 11.34
CA ALA A 176 -11.69 3.68 11.27
C ALA A 176 -11.52 4.54 10.02
N GLY A 177 -12.63 4.93 9.40
CA GLY A 177 -12.61 5.71 8.17
C GLY A 177 -13.99 6.24 7.79
N SER A 178 -14.09 6.63 6.53
CA SER A 178 -15.35 7.10 5.95
C SER A 178 -15.51 6.62 4.52
N LEU A 179 -16.77 6.59 4.07
CA LEU A 179 -17.17 6.44 2.69
C LEU A 179 -17.83 7.74 2.22
N SER A 180 -17.39 8.26 1.07
CA SER A 180 -17.99 9.42 0.43
C SER A 180 -18.06 9.22 -1.09
N GLY A 181 -19.27 9.18 -1.64
CA GLY A 181 -19.51 8.88 -3.05
C GLY A 181 -18.98 7.51 -3.49
N GLY A 182 -18.95 6.54 -2.58
CA GLY A 182 -18.36 5.22 -2.81
C GLY A 182 -16.83 5.16 -2.66
N ASN A 183 -16.15 6.26 -2.30
CA ASN A 183 -14.71 6.24 -2.05
C ASN A 183 -14.45 6.02 -0.57
N LEU A 184 -13.69 4.98 -0.26
CA LEU A 184 -13.19 4.67 1.07
C LEU A 184 -11.95 5.50 1.36
N ASP A 185 -11.87 6.07 2.56
CA ASP A 185 -10.64 6.55 3.18
C ASP A 185 -10.62 6.06 4.63
N SER A 186 -9.82 5.02 4.89
CA SER A 186 -9.65 4.38 6.20
C SER A 186 -8.22 4.50 6.70
N GLY A 187 -8.08 4.60 8.02
CA GLY A 187 -6.82 4.82 8.72
C GLY A 187 -6.68 6.25 9.26
N PRO A 188 -5.58 6.56 9.95
CA PRO A 188 -4.39 5.72 10.15
C PRO A 188 -4.65 4.56 11.13
N GLY A 189 -3.91 3.45 10.96
CA GLY A 189 -3.87 2.34 11.92
C GLY A 189 -2.58 1.53 11.86
N ILE A 190 -2.61 0.27 12.29
CA ILE A 190 -1.48 -0.66 12.19
C ILE A 190 -1.92 -1.86 11.35
N LEU A 191 -1.15 -2.23 10.33
CA LEU A 191 -1.44 -3.36 9.45
C LEU A 191 -0.20 -4.24 9.26
N ALA A 192 -0.36 -5.56 9.33
CA ALA A 192 0.66 -6.50 8.89
C ALA A 192 0.39 -6.89 7.43
N VAL A 193 1.33 -6.62 6.53
CA VAL A 193 1.18 -6.79 5.08
C VAL A 193 2.18 -7.82 4.58
N PRO A 194 1.72 -8.98 4.09
CA PRO A 194 2.59 -9.96 3.44
C PRO A 194 2.95 -9.49 2.02
N LEU A 195 4.25 -9.41 1.73
CA LEU A 195 4.80 -9.06 0.43
C LEU A 195 5.63 -10.23 -0.14
N PRO A 196 5.18 -10.85 -1.25
CA PRO A 196 5.89 -11.93 -1.92
C PRO A 196 7.01 -11.38 -2.83
N LEU A 197 8.07 -10.84 -2.24
CA LEU A 197 9.15 -10.19 -3.00
C LEU A 197 10.23 -11.15 -3.51
N ILE A 198 10.30 -12.37 -2.96
CA ILE A 198 11.35 -13.33 -3.25
C ILE A 198 10.74 -14.57 -3.92
N PRO A 199 11.15 -14.92 -5.15
CA PRO A 199 10.66 -16.11 -5.84
C PRO A 199 10.83 -17.37 -4.99
N ASN A 200 9.79 -18.20 -4.93
CA ASN A 200 9.78 -19.49 -4.21
C ASN A 200 10.10 -19.43 -2.71
N GLN A 201 9.95 -18.26 -2.07
CA GLN A 201 10.09 -18.10 -0.63
C GLN A 201 8.77 -17.65 0.00
N PRO A 202 8.58 -17.91 1.31
CA PRO A 202 7.44 -17.36 2.03
C PRO A 202 7.38 -15.82 1.91
N PRO A 203 6.18 -15.22 1.82
CA PRO A 203 6.02 -13.77 1.82
C PRO A 203 6.61 -13.12 3.07
N ILE A 204 7.30 -12.00 2.88
CA ILE A 204 7.83 -11.20 3.98
C ILE A 204 6.67 -10.41 4.58
N THR A 205 6.43 -10.52 5.88
CA THR A 205 5.39 -9.71 6.54
C THR A 205 6.01 -8.43 7.07
N LEU A 206 5.47 -7.28 6.65
CA LEU A 206 5.87 -5.95 7.13
C LEU A 206 4.75 -5.29 7.92
N THR A 207 5.07 -4.72 9.07
CA THR A 207 4.15 -3.99 9.94
C THR A 207 4.14 -2.52 9.55
N LEU A 208 3.08 -2.12 8.87
CA LEU A 208 2.81 -0.74 8.54
C LEU A 208 2.18 -0.02 9.72
N LYS A 209 2.85 1.00 10.23
CA LYS A 209 2.27 2.02 11.12
C LYS A 209 1.64 3.14 10.30
N ARG A 210 0.67 3.82 10.90
CA ARG A 210 -0.18 4.83 10.23
C ARG A 210 -0.75 4.32 8.91
N ALA A 211 -1.05 3.03 8.86
CA ALA A 211 -1.52 2.38 7.66
C ALA A 211 -2.86 2.99 7.22
N ARG A 212 -2.98 3.27 5.93
CA ARG A 212 -4.17 3.83 5.30
C ARG A 212 -4.60 2.95 4.14
N VAL A 213 -5.92 2.83 3.97
CA VAL A 213 -6.54 2.13 2.87
C VAL A 213 -7.52 3.07 2.18
N ARG A 214 -7.33 3.28 0.88
CA ARG A 214 -8.22 4.05 0.01
C ARG A 214 -8.68 3.21 -1.16
N GLY A 215 -9.83 3.54 -1.74
CA GLY A 215 -10.30 2.87 -2.96
C GLY A 215 -11.77 3.12 -3.26
N ALA A 216 -12.18 2.79 -4.48
CA ALA A 216 -13.58 2.86 -4.89
C ALA A 216 -14.31 1.57 -4.51
N VAL A 217 -15.28 1.67 -3.60
CA VAL A 217 -16.08 0.58 -3.07
C VAL A 217 -17.39 0.46 -3.82
N SER A 218 -17.75 -0.78 -4.16
CA SER A 218 -19.06 -1.13 -4.70
C SER A 218 -19.46 -2.54 -4.25
N SER A 219 -20.62 -3.02 -4.68
CA SER A 219 -20.98 -4.43 -4.49
C SER A 219 -20.06 -5.41 -5.22
N ALA A 220 -19.27 -4.94 -6.19
CA ALA A 220 -18.27 -5.73 -6.90
C ALA A 220 -16.89 -5.77 -6.20
N GLY A 221 -16.77 -5.17 -5.00
CA GLY A 221 -15.53 -5.13 -4.22
C GLY A 221 -14.88 -3.75 -4.21
N ILE A 222 -13.55 -3.72 -4.17
CA ILE A 222 -12.73 -2.50 -4.09
C ILE A 222 -11.88 -2.38 -5.37
N ALA A 223 -12.10 -1.30 -6.12
CA ALA A 223 -11.33 -0.95 -7.31
C ALA A 223 -10.37 0.21 -7.03
N ASN A 224 -9.25 0.26 -7.76
CA ASN A 224 -8.22 1.30 -7.63
C ASN A 224 -7.79 1.50 -6.16
N GLY A 225 -7.63 0.39 -5.45
CA GLY A 225 -7.23 0.38 -4.06
C GLY A 225 -5.81 0.91 -3.90
N LEU A 226 -5.57 1.61 -2.80
CA LEU A 226 -4.26 2.05 -2.36
C LEU A 226 -4.09 1.65 -0.90
N LEU A 227 -3.03 0.93 -0.62
CA LEU A 227 -2.56 0.59 0.73
C LEU A 227 -1.23 1.28 0.96
N SER A 228 -1.16 2.12 1.98
CA SER A 228 0.08 2.84 2.33
C SER A 228 0.34 2.82 3.82
N GLY A 229 1.59 3.02 4.22
CA GLY A 229 1.96 3.21 5.61
C GLY A 229 3.48 3.34 5.77
N ALA A 230 3.91 3.43 7.02
CA ALA A 230 5.31 3.61 7.37
C ALA A 230 5.84 2.38 8.12
N ILE A 231 7.00 1.89 7.71
CA ILE A 231 7.69 0.74 8.27
C ILE A 231 8.74 1.27 9.26
N PRO A 232 8.68 0.94 10.55
CA PRO A 232 9.68 1.37 11.53
C PRO A 232 11.08 0.91 11.12
N MET A 233 12.11 1.75 11.34
CA MET A 233 13.48 1.37 10.97
C MET A 233 14.00 0.11 11.67
N THR A 234 13.48 -0.25 12.84
CA THR A 234 13.79 -1.55 13.47
C THR A 234 13.38 -2.71 12.57
N GLU A 235 12.17 -2.66 11.99
CA GLU A 235 11.68 -3.69 11.08
C GLU A 235 12.37 -3.64 9.71
N VAL A 236 12.73 -2.45 9.23
CA VAL A 236 13.60 -2.33 8.05
C VAL A 236 14.92 -3.07 8.27
N ASN A 237 15.54 -2.89 9.44
CA ASN A 237 16.84 -3.48 9.75
C ASN A 237 16.77 -5.00 10.00
N ASP A 238 15.71 -5.46 10.66
CA ASP A 238 15.59 -6.83 11.16
C ASP A 238 14.90 -7.77 10.17
N VAL A 239 14.03 -7.24 9.30
CA VAL A 239 13.19 -8.03 8.39
C VAL A 239 13.50 -7.70 6.93
N LEU A 240 13.37 -6.43 6.54
CA LEU A 240 13.47 -6.05 5.13
C LEU A 240 14.89 -6.19 4.57
N ILE A 241 15.91 -5.69 5.27
CA ILE A 241 17.30 -5.74 4.81
C ILE A 241 17.78 -7.19 4.61
N PRO A 242 17.60 -8.12 5.59
CA PRO A 242 17.94 -9.52 5.38
C PRO A 242 17.22 -10.14 4.18
N ALA A 243 15.95 -9.81 3.99
CA ALA A 243 15.17 -10.33 2.87
C ALA A 243 15.64 -9.78 1.51
N LEU A 244 16.01 -8.50 1.43
CA LEU A 244 16.65 -7.92 0.24
C LEU A 244 18.01 -8.56 -0.04
N ALA A 245 18.81 -8.85 0.98
CA ALA A 245 20.08 -9.55 0.83
C ALA A 245 19.88 -10.96 0.26
N GLN A 246 18.88 -11.70 0.75
CA GLN A 246 18.48 -13.00 0.20
C GLN A 246 17.99 -12.90 -1.25
N LEU A 247 17.18 -11.88 -1.57
CA LEU A 247 16.70 -11.63 -2.93
C LEU A 247 17.86 -11.43 -3.91
N VAL A 248 18.80 -10.54 -3.57
CA VAL A 248 19.96 -10.23 -4.41
C VAL A 248 20.89 -11.44 -4.52
N THR A 249 21.10 -12.17 -3.43
CA THR A 249 21.87 -13.42 -3.44
C THR A 249 21.25 -14.47 -4.37
N GLY A 250 19.93 -14.63 -4.32
CA GLY A 250 19.20 -15.53 -5.22
C GLY A 250 19.46 -15.20 -6.69
N PHE A 251 19.49 -13.91 -7.05
CA PHE A 251 19.82 -13.50 -8.41
C PHE A 251 21.28 -13.72 -8.79
N LEU A 252 22.23 -13.56 -7.87
CA LEU A 252 23.63 -13.86 -8.14
C LEU A 252 23.85 -15.36 -8.39
N GLN A 253 23.11 -16.21 -7.67
CA GLN A 253 23.25 -17.66 -7.71
C GLN A 253 22.41 -18.34 -8.79
N ASP A 254 21.39 -17.67 -9.34
CA ASP A 254 20.58 -18.21 -10.43
C ASP A 254 21.44 -18.39 -11.71
N PRO A 255 21.61 -19.63 -12.21
CA PRO A 255 22.37 -19.88 -13.43
C PRO A 255 21.75 -19.22 -14.67
N ASN A 256 20.46 -18.88 -14.64
CA ASN A 256 19.77 -18.21 -15.74
C ASN A 256 19.95 -16.69 -15.71
N SER A 257 20.51 -16.13 -14.64
CA SER A 257 20.71 -14.69 -14.52
C SER A 257 21.63 -14.13 -15.61
N SER A 258 21.36 -12.87 -15.92
CA SER A 258 22.24 -11.94 -16.60
C SER A 258 23.72 -12.00 -16.20
N GLN A 259 24.69 -12.05 -17.13
CA GLN A 259 26.04 -11.59 -16.77
C GLN A 259 26.01 -10.11 -16.40
N GLN A 260 25.24 -9.30 -17.13
CA GLN A 260 25.04 -7.89 -16.80
C GLN A 260 24.36 -7.71 -15.43
N LEU A 261 23.32 -8.50 -15.14
CA LEU A 261 22.69 -8.51 -13.82
C LEU A 261 23.70 -8.89 -12.73
N ARG A 262 24.48 -9.97 -12.92
CA ARG A 262 25.54 -10.37 -11.97
C ARG A 262 26.60 -9.29 -11.79
N ASP A 263 27.00 -8.59 -12.85
CA ASP A 263 27.99 -7.51 -12.76
C ASP A 263 27.43 -6.31 -11.96
N VAL A 264 26.14 -5.98 -12.16
CA VAL A 264 25.47 -4.89 -11.41
C VAL A 264 25.26 -5.29 -9.96
N LEU A 265 24.81 -6.50 -9.68
CA LEU A 265 24.55 -6.95 -8.31
C LEU A 265 25.86 -7.26 -7.56
N GLY A 266 26.91 -7.66 -8.27
CA GLY A 266 28.23 -7.91 -7.71
C GLY A 266 28.92 -6.67 -7.14
N ILE A 267 28.38 -5.45 -7.37
CA ILE A 267 28.86 -4.25 -6.66
C ILE A 267 28.45 -4.25 -5.18
N PHE A 268 27.44 -5.03 -4.83
CA PHE A 268 26.97 -5.23 -3.45
C PHE A 268 27.76 -6.33 -2.74
N ASP A 269 28.39 -7.23 -3.49
CA ASP A 269 29.18 -8.36 -3.00
C ASP A 269 30.61 -7.88 -2.68
N ALA A 270 30.81 -7.34 -1.48
CA ALA A 270 32.05 -6.68 -1.10
C ALA A 270 33.21 -7.67 -0.99
N ASN A 271 32.93 -8.89 -0.52
CA ASN A 271 33.94 -9.94 -0.35
C ASN A 271 34.06 -10.88 -1.57
N LYS A 272 33.14 -10.78 -2.55
CA LYS A 272 33.10 -11.55 -3.80
C LYS A 272 32.85 -13.04 -3.61
N ASP A 273 32.05 -13.42 -2.63
CA ASP A 273 31.71 -14.81 -2.35
C ASP A 273 30.39 -15.27 -3.00
N ASN A 274 29.72 -14.39 -3.75
CA ASN A 274 28.38 -14.56 -4.34
C ASN A 274 27.27 -14.75 -3.30
N VAL A 275 27.46 -14.21 -2.09
CA VAL A 275 26.46 -14.16 -1.03
C VAL A 275 26.39 -12.73 -0.50
N ILE A 276 25.29 -12.05 -0.81
CA ILE A 276 25.04 -10.73 -0.23
C ILE A 276 24.51 -10.88 1.18
N THR A 277 25.21 -10.27 2.13
CA THR A 277 24.84 -10.19 3.54
C THR A 277 24.04 -8.93 3.85
N ALA A 278 23.35 -8.93 4.99
CA ALA A 278 22.65 -7.73 5.48
C ALA A 278 23.62 -6.55 5.71
N ASP A 279 24.85 -6.82 6.14
CA ASP A 279 25.87 -5.78 6.39
C ASP A 279 26.40 -5.15 5.10
N GLU A 280 26.49 -5.95 4.03
CA GLU A 280 26.79 -5.43 2.69
C GLU A 280 25.68 -4.51 2.17
N ILE A 281 24.41 -4.90 2.33
CA ILE A 281 23.28 -4.01 1.98
C ILE A 281 23.36 -2.69 2.76
N ARG A 282 23.63 -2.74 4.07
CA ARG A 282 23.75 -1.56 4.96
C ARG A 282 24.94 -0.65 4.62
N SER A 283 26.01 -1.19 4.06
CA SER A 283 27.19 -0.41 3.65
C SER A 283 27.15 0.03 2.19
N SER A 284 26.17 -0.43 1.41
CA SER A 284 26.05 -0.16 -0.02
C SER A 284 25.34 1.14 -0.38
N ILE A 285 25.22 1.40 -1.70
CA ILE A 285 24.39 2.49 -2.22
C ILE A 285 22.89 2.30 -1.90
N LEU A 286 22.41 1.06 -1.71
CA LEU A 286 21.02 0.78 -1.32
C LEU A 286 20.71 1.32 0.07
N ALA A 287 21.70 1.42 0.96
CA ALA A 287 21.52 2.02 2.28
C ALA A 287 21.06 3.48 2.20
N LYS A 288 21.39 4.22 1.13
CA LYS A 288 20.89 5.58 0.92
C LYS A 288 19.41 5.61 0.57
N LEU A 289 18.93 4.58 -0.13
CA LEU A 289 17.52 4.42 -0.48
C LEU A 289 16.70 3.89 0.70
N LEU A 290 17.31 3.14 1.61
CA LEU A 290 16.68 2.64 2.85
C LEU A 290 16.69 3.64 4.00
N LYS A 291 17.12 4.88 3.76
CA LYS A 291 17.06 5.92 4.79
C LYS A 291 15.60 6.25 5.11
N PRO A 292 15.26 6.43 6.40
CA PRO A 292 13.91 6.82 6.77
C PRO A 292 13.52 8.14 6.09
N ASP A 293 12.25 8.26 5.76
CA ASP A 293 11.63 9.41 5.10
C ASP A 293 10.35 9.88 5.79
N VAL A 294 9.79 9.11 6.73
CA VAL A 294 8.59 9.46 7.49
C VAL A 294 8.92 9.65 8.96
N VAL A 295 8.32 10.67 9.58
CA VAL A 295 8.36 10.90 11.03
C VAL A 295 7.14 10.27 11.72
N LEU A 296 7.34 9.24 12.56
CA LEU A 296 6.24 8.60 13.31
C LEU A 296 6.20 8.91 14.80
N SER A 297 7.35 9.06 15.45
CA SER A 297 7.48 9.07 16.92
C SER A 297 6.90 10.31 17.62
N GLY A 298 6.35 11.27 16.89
CA GLY A 298 6.01 12.58 17.45
C GLY A 298 7.24 13.31 17.97
N ASP A 299 8.42 12.94 17.45
CA ASP A 299 9.71 13.52 17.79
C ASP A 299 9.66 15.04 17.56
N PRO A 300 9.95 15.87 18.59
CA PRO A 300 9.97 17.32 18.44
C PRO A 300 10.99 17.80 17.40
N ASP A 301 12.04 17.02 17.14
CA ASP A 301 13.07 17.34 16.17
C ASP A 301 12.68 16.92 14.74
N MET A 302 11.51 16.32 14.56
CA MET A 302 10.97 15.84 13.28
C MET A 302 11.95 14.97 12.50
N ILE A 303 12.72 14.12 13.21
CA ILE A 303 13.70 13.23 12.60
C ILE A 303 12.95 12.04 11.99
N PRO A 304 13.11 11.76 10.67
CA PRO A 304 12.52 10.57 10.07
C PRO A 304 13.04 9.30 10.73
N ASP A 305 12.13 8.42 11.13
CA ASP A 305 12.41 7.20 11.88
C ASP A 305 11.80 5.94 11.23
N SER A 306 11.17 6.13 10.06
CA SER A 306 10.42 5.10 9.36
C SER A 306 10.53 5.25 7.85
N LEU A 307 10.36 4.14 7.13
CA LEU A 307 10.38 4.06 5.68
C LEU A 307 8.94 3.99 5.12
N SER A 308 8.57 4.84 4.18
CA SER A 308 7.26 4.80 3.54
C SER A 308 7.11 3.66 2.53
N LEU A 309 5.91 3.10 2.48
CA LEU A 309 5.46 2.16 1.47
C LEU A 309 4.05 2.53 0.99
N GLY A 310 3.85 2.49 -0.32
CA GLY A 310 2.56 2.54 -1.00
C GLY A 310 2.48 1.47 -2.10
N VAL A 311 1.37 0.74 -2.14
CA VAL A 311 1.05 -0.28 -3.16
C VAL A 311 -0.39 -0.12 -3.62
N GLY A 312 -0.65 -0.45 -4.88
CA GLY A 312 -2.01 -0.50 -5.42
C GLY A 312 -2.65 -1.87 -5.17
N PHE A 313 -3.98 -1.97 -5.20
CA PHE A 313 -4.65 -3.26 -5.17
C PHE A 313 -6.04 -3.23 -5.82
N THR A 314 -6.58 -4.42 -6.10
CA THR A 314 -8.02 -4.63 -6.29
C THR A 314 -8.48 -5.76 -5.38
N ALA A 315 -9.75 -5.72 -4.97
CA ALA A 315 -10.35 -6.75 -4.15
C ALA A 315 -11.74 -7.11 -4.67
N VAL A 316 -12.10 -8.38 -4.57
CA VAL A 316 -13.38 -8.94 -5.03
C VAL A 316 -14.15 -9.51 -3.83
N PRO A 317 -15.49 -9.61 -3.89
CA PRO A 317 -16.28 -10.19 -2.81
C PRO A 317 -15.88 -11.64 -2.52
N CYS A 318 -15.87 -12.01 -1.24
CA CYS A 318 -15.63 -13.39 -0.82
C CYS A 318 -16.52 -13.80 0.36
N GLN A 319 -16.53 -15.10 0.66
CA GLN A 319 -17.14 -15.64 1.88
C GLN A 319 -16.04 -15.91 2.91
N ILE A 320 -16.16 -15.31 4.09
CA ILE A 320 -15.24 -15.54 5.21
C ILE A 320 -15.90 -16.51 6.19
N VAL A 321 -15.29 -17.67 6.36
CA VAL A 321 -15.65 -18.67 7.37
C VAL A 321 -14.96 -18.30 8.68
N LYS A 322 -15.77 -17.96 9.70
CA LYS A 322 -15.30 -17.68 11.05
C LYS A 322 -15.36 -18.96 11.87
N ASN A 323 -14.20 -19.50 12.24
CA ASN A 323 -14.06 -20.65 13.13
C ASN A 323 -14.21 -20.25 14.61
#